data_AF-A0A3Q2WBX2-F1
#
_entry.id   AF-A0A3Q2WBX2-F1
#
_cell.length_a   1.000
_cell.length_b   1.000
_cell.length_c   1.000
_cell.angle_alpha   90.00
_cell.angle_beta   90.00
_cell.angle_gamma   90.00
#
_symmetry.space_group_name_H-M   'P 1'
#
loop_
_entity.id
_entity.type
_entity.pdbx_description
1 polymer ?
#
loop_
_entity_poly.entity_id
_entity_poly.type
_entity_poly.pdbx_seq_one_letter_code
_entity_poly.pdbx_strand_id
1 'polypeptide(L)'
;METLYHQTNKQIQEVQSLMGNLEKTDRQSVHLLENELQARIDQIFNHLERLEILASKEPPNRRQNAKLRVDQLKYDVQHLRSALQNFQHRRYAREAQEREREELMSRTFTTNDADTSIPIDETLQFNSNLHNAHRGIDDLIGSGSSILNGLRDQRSTLKGTHKKMLDVANMLGLSNTVMRLIERRATQDKFIMIGGMLLTCVFMFLVIRYLG
;
A
#
# COMPACT_ATOMS: atom_id res chain seq x y z
N MET A 1 -7.93 10.46 17.10
CA MET A 1 -6.99 9.82 16.16
C MET A 1 -7.09 8.30 16.30
N GLU A 2 -6.85 7.75 17.50
CA GLU A 2 -6.87 6.29 17.73
C GLU A 2 -8.20 5.59 17.41
N THR A 3 -9.35 6.18 17.76
CA THR A 3 -10.67 5.60 17.46
C THR A 3 -10.93 5.48 15.96
N LEU A 4 -10.66 6.55 15.21
CA LEU A 4 -10.79 6.57 13.75
C LEU A 4 -9.81 5.58 13.09
N TYR A 5 -8.58 5.48 13.59
CA TYR A 5 -7.60 4.51 13.11
C TYR A 5 -8.10 3.06 13.25
N HIS A 6 -8.64 2.69 14.41
CA HIS A 6 -9.15 1.33 14.63
C HIS A 6 -10.36 1.03 13.76
N GLN A 7 -11.25 2.02 13.59
CA GLN A 7 -12.40 1.90 12.70
C GLN A 7 -11.97 1.71 11.25
N THR A 8 -11.06 2.53 10.73
CA THR A 8 -10.54 2.41 9.36
C THR A 8 -9.85 1.06 9.15
N ASN A 9 -9.05 0.61 10.13
CA ASN A 9 -8.37 -0.69 10.04
C ASN A 9 -9.36 -1.87 10.01
N LYS A 10 -10.44 -1.80 10.81
CA LYS A 10 -11.52 -2.80 10.76
C LYS A 10 -12.20 -2.82 9.39
N GLN A 11 -12.51 -1.65 8.82
CA GLN A 11 -13.10 -1.55 7.49
C GLN A 11 -12.19 -2.13 6.40
N ILE A 12 -10.87 -1.93 6.51
CA ILE A 12 -9.89 -2.52 5.59
C ILE A 12 -9.93 -4.06 5.65
N GLN A 13 -9.98 -4.64 6.86
CA GLN A 13 -10.08 -6.09 7.03
C GLN A 13 -11.39 -6.66 6.47
N GLU A 14 -12.51 -5.94 6.66
CA GLU A 14 -13.79 -6.32 6.06
C GLU A 14 -13.72 -6.31 4.53
N VAL A 15 -13.13 -5.27 3.92
CA VAL A 15 -12.92 -5.19 2.47
C VAL A 15 -12.03 -6.33 1.98
N GLN A 16 -10.95 -6.67 2.69
CA GLN A 16 -10.10 -7.83 2.37
C GLN A 16 -10.87 -9.14 2.38
N SER A 17 -11.73 -9.35 3.38
CA SER A 17 -12.56 -10.56 3.48
C SER A 17 -13.58 -10.65 2.34
N LEU A 18 -14.28 -9.54 2.04
CA LEU A 18 -15.21 -9.45 0.92
C LEU A 18 -14.52 -9.70 -0.42
N MET A 19 -13.29 -9.23 -0.57
CA MET A 19 -12.47 -9.43 -1.75
C MET A 19 -12.05 -10.90 -1.94
N GLY A 20 -11.76 -11.61 -0.85
CA GLY A 20 -11.54 -13.07 -0.89
C GLY A 20 -12.80 -13.86 -1.23
N ASN A 21 -13.99 -13.33 -0.92
CA ASN A 21 -15.26 -13.91 -1.32
C ASN A 21 -15.63 -13.59 -2.78
N LEU A 22 -15.04 -12.53 -3.35
CA LEU A 22 -15.28 -12.12 -4.73
C LEU A 22 -14.89 -13.22 -5.74
N GLU A 23 -13.84 -13.99 -5.45
CA GLU A 23 -13.41 -15.13 -6.28
C GLU A 23 -14.39 -16.31 -6.25
N LYS A 24 -15.23 -16.42 -5.21
CA LYS A 24 -16.17 -17.53 -4.98
C LYS A 24 -17.61 -17.18 -5.34
N THR A 25 -17.89 -15.91 -5.62
CA THR A 25 -19.23 -15.40 -5.84
C THR A 25 -19.68 -15.64 -7.29
N ASP A 26 -20.98 -15.87 -7.49
CA ASP A 26 -21.54 -16.17 -8.80
C ASP A 26 -21.46 -14.99 -9.78
N ARG A 27 -21.32 -15.28 -11.08
CA ARG A 27 -20.98 -14.33 -12.15
C ARG A 27 -21.93 -13.13 -12.24
N GLN A 28 -23.19 -13.31 -11.87
CA GLN A 28 -24.22 -12.27 -11.86
C GLN A 28 -24.15 -11.34 -10.63
N SER A 29 -23.76 -11.88 -9.47
CA SER A 29 -23.69 -11.13 -8.20
C SER A 29 -22.33 -10.47 -7.96
N VAL A 30 -21.28 -10.93 -8.66
CA VAL A 30 -19.93 -10.34 -8.59
C VAL A 30 -19.93 -8.84 -8.91
N HIS A 31 -20.72 -8.38 -9.88
CA HIS A 31 -20.78 -6.94 -10.22
C HIS A 31 -21.36 -6.06 -9.12
N LEU A 32 -22.36 -6.56 -8.38
CA LEU A 32 -22.94 -5.83 -7.26
C LEU A 32 -21.91 -5.74 -6.12
N LEU A 33 -21.19 -6.83 -5.86
CA LEU A 33 -20.15 -6.89 -4.85
C LEU A 33 -18.93 -6.01 -5.21
N GLU A 34 -18.55 -5.95 -6.48
CA GLU A 34 -17.50 -5.04 -7.00
C GLU A 34 -17.86 -3.57 -6.75
N ASN A 35 -19.09 -3.17 -7.09
CA ASN A 35 -19.57 -1.81 -6.85
C ASN A 35 -19.63 -1.47 -5.35
N GLU A 36 -20.07 -2.40 -4.52
CA GLU A 36 -20.07 -2.22 -3.07
C GLU A 36 -18.64 -2.08 -2.51
N LEU A 37 -17.70 -2.93 -2.97
CA LEU A 37 -16.30 -2.86 -2.60
C LEU A 37 -15.67 -1.53 -3.02
N GLN A 38 -15.97 -1.06 -4.23
CA GLN A 38 -15.51 0.24 -4.71
C GLN A 38 -15.99 1.37 -3.80
N ALA A 39 -17.28 1.41 -3.48
CA ALA A 39 -17.86 2.41 -2.59
C ALA A 39 -17.26 2.37 -1.18
N ARG A 40 -17.01 1.17 -0.63
CA ARG A 40 -16.35 0.99 0.67
C ARG A 40 -14.89 1.46 0.65
N ILE A 41 -14.14 1.18 -0.41
CA ILE A 41 -12.77 1.66 -0.58
C ILE A 41 -12.74 3.19 -0.64
N ASP A 42 -13.67 3.82 -1.35
CA ASP A 42 -13.76 5.28 -1.43
C ASP A 42 -14.12 5.90 -0.06
N GLN A 43 -15.01 5.27 0.72
CA GLN A 43 -15.28 5.69 2.10
C GLN A 43 -14.04 5.60 3.00
N ILE A 44 -13.27 4.52 2.88
CA ILE A 44 -12.01 4.34 3.62
C ILE A 44 -10.99 5.41 3.25
N PHE A 45 -10.89 5.78 1.96
CA PHE A 45 -10.03 6.88 1.51
C PHE A 45 -10.41 8.21 2.18
N ASN A 46 -11.70 8.55 2.22
CA ASN A 46 -12.17 9.76 2.91
C ASN A 46 -11.83 9.74 4.42
N HIS A 47 -11.94 8.57 5.06
CA HIS A 47 -11.52 8.40 6.47
C HIS A 47 -10.01 8.58 6.65
N LEU A 48 -9.21 8.11 5.70
CA LEU A 48 -7.76 8.27 5.68
C LEU A 48 -7.33 9.73 5.54
N GLU A 49 -7.96 10.51 4.67
CA GLU A 49 -7.69 11.94 4.54
C GLU A 49 -7.97 12.68 5.86
N ARG A 50 -9.08 12.36 6.51
CA ARG A 50 -9.41 12.91 7.84
C ARG A 50 -8.41 12.47 8.90
N LEU A 51 -7.92 11.23 8.84
CA LEU A 51 -6.91 10.69 9.75
C LEU A 51 -5.54 11.36 9.52
N GLU A 52 -5.18 11.69 8.28
CA GLU A 52 -3.97 12.43 7.93
C GLU A 52 -3.98 13.84 8.53
N ILE A 53 -5.12 14.53 8.45
CA ILE A 53 -5.31 15.84 9.10
C ILE A 53 -5.14 15.70 10.62
N LEU A 54 -5.75 14.70 11.25
CA LEU A 54 -5.63 14.47 12.68
C LEU A 54 -4.20 14.10 13.10
N ALA A 55 -3.50 13.28 12.31
CA ALA A 55 -2.12 12.90 12.54
C ALA A 55 -1.18 14.12 12.45
N SER A 56 -1.45 15.07 11.55
CA SER A 56 -0.66 16.30 11.43
C SER A 56 -0.77 17.23 12.66
N LYS A 57 -1.91 17.14 13.38
CA LYS A 57 -2.23 17.95 14.57
C LYS A 57 -1.70 17.35 15.89
N GLU A 58 -1.10 16.15 15.86
CA GLU A 58 -0.54 15.53 17.06
C GLU A 58 0.78 16.17 17.51
N PRO A 59 1.10 16.12 18.82
CA PRO A 59 2.36 16.64 19.36
C PRO A 59 3.57 15.98 18.69
N PRO A 60 4.71 16.69 18.55
CA PRO A 60 5.86 16.26 17.74
C PRO A 60 6.41 14.87 18.11
N ASN A 61 6.34 14.47 19.39
CA ASN A 61 6.77 13.14 19.86
C ASN A 61 5.88 11.98 19.38
N ARG A 62 4.58 12.21 19.11
CA ARG A 62 3.63 11.17 18.64
C ARG A 62 3.35 11.28 17.13
N ARG A 63 3.52 12.48 16.58
CA ARG A 63 3.27 12.82 15.16
C ARG A 63 4.00 11.90 14.17
N GLN A 64 5.25 11.55 14.44
CA GLN A 64 6.01 10.66 13.54
C GLN A 64 5.41 9.25 13.48
N ASN A 65 5.02 8.70 14.64
CA ASN A 65 4.40 7.37 14.72
C ASN A 65 2.99 7.38 14.10
N ALA A 66 2.20 8.43 14.37
CA ALA A 66 0.89 8.62 13.78
C ALA A 66 0.97 8.71 12.24
N LYS A 67 1.95 9.46 11.71
CA LYS A 67 2.15 9.57 10.26
C LYS A 67 2.56 8.25 9.63
N LEU A 68 3.48 7.50 10.25
CA LEU A 68 3.88 6.18 9.77
C LEU A 68 2.68 5.22 9.69
N ARG A 69 1.82 5.23 10.72
CA ARG A 69 0.59 4.43 10.76
C ARG A 69 -0.39 4.81 9.67
N VAL A 70 -0.60 6.11 9.42
CA VAL A 70 -1.44 6.59 8.32
C VAL A 70 -0.87 6.18 6.96
N ASP A 71 0.45 6.31 6.77
CA ASP A 71 1.12 5.91 5.53
C ASP A 71 0.99 4.40 5.26
N GLN A 72 1.04 3.56 6.30
CA GLN A 72 0.78 2.12 6.20
C GLN A 72 -0.65 1.82 5.72
N LEU A 73 -1.67 2.40 6.37
CA LEU A 73 -3.05 2.18 5.93
C LEU A 73 -3.29 2.70 4.50
N LYS A 74 -2.64 3.81 4.11
CA LYS A 74 -2.74 4.33 2.75
C LYS A 74 -2.19 3.35 1.73
N TYR A 75 -1.06 2.72 2.03
CA TYR A 75 -0.48 1.66 1.19
C TYR A 75 -1.45 0.47 1.06
N ASP A 76 -2.01 -0.01 2.17
CA ASP A 76 -2.93 -1.16 2.16
C ASP A 76 -4.18 -0.90 1.31
N VAL A 77 -4.75 0.31 1.42
CA VAL A 77 -5.94 0.70 0.65
C VAL A 77 -5.63 0.87 -0.84
N GLN A 78 -4.46 1.44 -1.18
CA GLN A 78 -4.00 1.52 -2.57
C GLN A 78 -3.79 0.12 -3.18
N HIS A 79 -3.25 -0.81 -2.39
CA HIS A 79 -3.09 -2.20 -2.80
C HIS A 79 -4.45 -2.85 -3.07
N LEU A 80 -5.42 -2.69 -2.18
CA LEU A 80 -6.79 -3.22 -2.37
C LEU A 80 -7.46 -2.64 -3.61
N ARG A 81 -7.34 -1.33 -3.85
CA ARG A 81 -7.88 -0.69 -5.05
C ARG A 81 -7.27 -1.27 -6.32
N SER A 82 -5.95 -1.45 -6.33
CA SER A 82 -5.23 -1.99 -7.49
C SER A 82 -5.62 -3.45 -7.74
N ALA A 83 -5.78 -4.23 -6.68
CA ALA A 83 -6.24 -5.61 -6.78
C ALA A 83 -7.67 -5.71 -7.34
N LEU A 84 -8.56 -4.77 -6.99
CA LEU A 84 -9.95 -4.75 -7.46
C LEU A 84 -10.01 -4.41 -8.95
N GLN A 85 -9.22 -3.41 -9.37
CA GLN A 85 -9.09 -3.05 -10.78
C GLN A 85 -8.54 -4.20 -11.63
N ASN A 86 -7.51 -4.91 -11.13
CA ASN A 86 -6.96 -6.07 -11.82
C ASN A 86 -7.99 -7.21 -11.94
N PHE A 87 -8.80 -7.43 -10.91
CA PHE A 87 -9.88 -8.42 -10.97
C PHE A 87 -10.93 -8.04 -12.02
N GLN A 88 -11.42 -6.80 -11.97
CA GLN A 88 -12.38 -6.26 -12.95
C GLN A 88 -11.84 -6.40 -14.38
N HIS A 89 -10.59 -5.99 -14.62
CA HIS A 89 -9.97 -6.10 -15.94
C HIS A 89 -9.87 -7.55 -16.42
N ARG A 90 -9.45 -8.49 -15.56
CA ARG A 90 -9.40 -9.91 -15.91
C ARG A 90 -10.79 -10.46 -16.24
N ARG A 91 -11.82 -10.03 -15.51
CA ARG A 91 -13.20 -10.43 -15.76
C ARG A 91 -13.71 -9.88 -17.08
N TYR A 92 -13.55 -8.59 -17.35
CA TYR A 92 -13.96 -7.97 -18.62
C TYR A 92 -13.22 -8.58 -19.82
N ALA A 93 -11.93 -8.88 -19.69
CA ALA A 93 -11.17 -9.55 -20.73
C ALA A 93 -11.71 -10.97 -21.03
N ARG A 94 -12.04 -11.75 -19.99
CA ARG A 94 -12.66 -13.07 -20.16
C ARG A 94 -14.04 -12.98 -20.81
N GLU A 95 -14.86 -12.02 -20.38
CA GLU A 95 -16.20 -11.82 -20.93
C GLU A 95 -16.16 -11.35 -22.39
N ALA A 96 -15.22 -10.47 -22.75
CA ALA A 96 -14.99 -10.07 -24.14
C ALA A 96 -14.56 -11.26 -25.01
N GLN A 97 -13.64 -12.10 -24.52
CA GLN A 97 -13.18 -13.30 -25.23
C GLN A 97 -14.30 -14.33 -25.41
N GLU A 98 -15.17 -14.51 -24.42
CA GLU A 98 -16.34 -15.39 -24.54
C GLU A 98 -17.35 -14.85 -25.55
N ARG A 99 -17.63 -13.54 -25.55
CA ARG A 99 -18.51 -12.93 -26.56
C ARG A 99 -17.94 -13.06 -27.97
N GLU A 100 -16.65 -12.79 -28.16
CA GLU A 100 -16.00 -12.96 -29.46
C GLU A 100 -16.06 -14.43 -29.92
N ARG A 101 -15.86 -15.38 -29.00
CA ARG A 101 -16.02 -16.82 -29.28
C ARG A 101 -17.46 -17.15 -29.68
N GLU A 102 -18.46 -16.62 -28.97
CA GLU A 102 -19.88 -16.81 -29.32
C GLU A 102 -20.23 -16.20 -30.67
N GLU A 103 -19.70 -15.02 -31.00
CA GLU A 103 -19.87 -14.39 -32.31
C GLU A 103 -19.28 -15.26 -33.44
N LEU A 104 -18.10 -15.83 -33.22
CA LEU A 104 -17.47 -16.77 -34.15
C LEU A 104 -18.25 -18.08 -34.28
N MET A 105 -18.86 -18.58 -33.19
CA MET A 105 -19.69 -19.78 -33.19
C MET A 105 -21.09 -19.56 -33.76
N SER A 106 -21.62 -18.34 -33.62
CA SER A 106 -22.94 -17.95 -34.14
C SER A 106 -22.92 -17.64 -35.64
N ARG A 107 -21.74 -17.40 -36.22
CA ARG A 107 -21.53 -17.46 -37.67
C ARG A 107 -21.79 -18.90 -38.13
N THR A 108 -23.06 -19.19 -38.41
CA THR A 108 -23.45 -20.39 -39.17
C THR A 108 -22.67 -20.39 -40.46
N PHE A 109 -21.75 -21.35 -40.60
CA PHE A 109 -21.13 -21.68 -41.88
C PHE A 109 -22.25 -22.05 -42.85
N THR A 110 -22.64 -21.10 -43.70
CA THR A 110 -23.42 -21.42 -44.89
C THR A 110 -22.50 -22.21 -45.81
N THR A 111 -22.79 -23.49 -46.00
CA THR A 111 -22.11 -24.35 -46.97
C THR A 111 -22.35 -23.77 -48.37
N ASN A 112 -21.37 -23.06 -48.93
CA ASN A 112 -21.33 -22.85 -50.38
C ASN A 112 -20.54 -24.00 -51.00
N ASP A 113 -21.29 -24.78 -51.78
CA ASP A 113 -20.97 -25.64 -52.91
C ASP A 113 -19.73 -26.54 -52.90
N ALA A 114 -20.02 -27.80 -53.18
CA ALA A 114 -19.16 -28.98 -53.08
C ALA A 114 -18.13 -29.15 -54.22
N ASP A 115 -17.67 -28.09 -54.91
CA ASP A 115 -16.88 -28.29 -56.15
C ASP A 115 -15.72 -27.31 -56.38
N THR A 116 -15.02 -26.87 -55.33
CA THR A 116 -13.72 -26.21 -55.56
C THR A 116 -12.76 -26.45 -54.40
N SER A 117 -12.25 -27.69 -54.32
CA SER A 117 -11.01 -28.01 -53.63
C SER A 117 -9.83 -27.37 -54.36
N ILE A 118 -9.61 -26.07 -54.13
CA ILE A 118 -8.35 -25.39 -54.48
C ILE A 118 -7.65 -25.04 -53.16
N PRO A 119 -6.37 -25.41 -52.96
CA PRO A 119 -5.62 -25.18 -51.72
C PRO A 119 -5.17 -23.71 -51.58
N ILE A 120 -6.10 -22.76 -51.73
CA ILE A 120 -5.88 -21.33 -51.47
C ILE A 120 -6.04 -21.00 -49.98
N ASP A 121 -6.81 -21.81 -49.25
CA ASP A 121 -7.14 -21.61 -47.84
C ASP A 121 -5.91 -21.72 -46.91
N GLU A 122 -4.96 -22.61 -47.21
CA GLU A 122 -3.78 -22.83 -46.36
C GLU A 122 -2.86 -21.60 -46.30
N THR A 123 -2.69 -20.88 -47.40
CA THR A 123 -1.84 -19.68 -47.46
C THR A 123 -2.49 -18.45 -46.83
N LEU A 124 -3.80 -18.28 -46.98
CA LEU A 124 -4.56 -17.19 -46.35
C LEU A 124 -4.71 -17.43 -44.84
N GLN A 125 -4.97 -18.66 -44.42
CA GLN A 125 -4.97 -19.02 -43.00
C GLN A 125 -3.59 -18.83 -42.38
N PHE A 126 -2.52 -19.26 -43.06
CA PHE A 126 -1.16 -19.03 -42.60
C PHE A 126 -0.83 -17.54 -42.48
N ASN A 127 -1.25 -16.70 -43.43
CA ASN A 127 -1.07 -15.26 -43.36
C ASN A 127 -1.83 -14.63 -42.18
N SER A 128 -3.09 -15.03 -41.96
CA SER A 128 -3.88 -14.56 -40.82
C SER A 128 -3.29 -15.02 -39.48
N ASN A 129 -2.80 -16.26 -39.42
CA ASN A 129 -2.14 -16.82 -38.25
C ASN A 129 -0.82 -16.11 -37.97
N LEU A 130 -0.07 -15.75 -39.01
CA LEU A 130 1.13 -14.92 -38.90
C LEU A 130 0.80 -13.53 -38.36
N HIS A 131 -0.26 -12.90 -38.87
CA HIS A 131 -0.67 -11.57 -38.42
C HIS A 131 -1.21 -11.57 -36.98
N ASN A 132 -1.85 -12.65 -36.57
CA ASN A 132 -2.29 -12.86 -35.18
C ASN A 132 -1.10 -13.18 -34.26
N ALA A 133 -0.14 -13.97 -34.72
CA ALA A 133 1.11 -14.22 -34.00
C ALA A 133 1.94 -12.93 -33.85
N HIS A 134 1.99 -12.09 -34.88
CA HIS A 134 2.70 -10.80 -34.82
C HIS A 134 2.07 -9.87 -33.80
N ARG A 135 0.73 -9.76 -33.78
CA ARG A 135 0.01 -9.00 -32.74
C ARG A 135 0.23 -9.57 -31.34
N GLY A 136 0.21 -10.89 -31.18
CA GLY A 136 0.51 -11.53 -29.89
C GLY A 136 1.94 -11.29 -29.42
N ILE A 137 2.91 -11.25 -30.33
CA ILE A 137 4.30 -10.87 -30.05
C ILE A 137 4.40 -9.40 -29.68
N ASP A 138 3.72 -8.49 -30.38
CA ASP A 138 3.70 -7.07 -30.07
C ASP A 138 3.10 -6.78 -28.69
N ASP A 139 2.03 -7.48 -28.32
CA ASP A 139 1.43 -7.40 -26.98
C ASP A 139 2.37 -7.95 -25.89
N LEU A 140 3.11 -9.02 -26.19
CA LEU A 140 4.15 -9.54 -25.29
C LEU A 140 5.35 -8.60 -25.15
N ILE A 141 5.76 -7.94 -26.23
CA ILE A 141 6.84 -6.94 -26.21
C ILE A 141 6.38 -5.69 -25.44
N GLY A 142 5.15 -5.23 -25.67
CA GLY A 142 4.53 -4.14 -24.92
C GLY A 142 4.42 -4.44 -23.43
N SER A 143 3.97 -5.65 -23.09
CA SER A 143 3.90 -6.14 -21.71
C SER A 143 5.30 -6.35 -21.10
N GLY A 144 6.27 -6.80 -21.88
CA GLY A 144 7.66 -6.95 -21.45
C GLY A 144 8.30 -5.62 -21.09
N SER A 145 8.07 -4.59 -21.91
CA SER A 145 8.53 -3.22 -21.65
C SER A 145 7.91 -2.62 -20.37
N SER A 146 6.61 -2.81 -20.17
CA SER A 146 5.92 -2.32 -18.96
C SER A 146 6.39 -3.04 -17.69
N ILE A 147 6.64 -4.36 -17.75
CA ILE A 147 7.23 -5.13 -16.65
C ILE A 147 8.64 -4.63 -16.34
N LEU A 148 9.47 -4.39 -17.36
CA LEU A 148 10.85 -3.91 -17.20
C LEU A 148 10.90 -2.50 -16.58
N ASN A 149 9.99 -1.62 -17.00
CA ASN A 149 9.81 -0.30 -16.39
C ASN A 149 9.30 -0.42 -14.95
N GLY A 150 8.35 -1.30 -14.67
CA GLY A 150 7.89 -1.59 -13.31
C GLY A 150 9.00 -2.10 -12.39
N LEU A 151 9.89 -2.97 -12.88
CA LEU A 151 11.07 -3.44 -12.15
C LEU A 151 12.08 -2.31 -11.90
N ARG A 152 12.25 -1.40 -12.86
CA ARG A 152 13.10 -0.21 -12.72
C ARG A 152 12.55 0.76 -11.65
N ASP A 153 11.24 0.98 -11.66
CA ASP A 153 10.56 1.83 -10.67
C ASP A 153 10.53 1.20 -9.27
N GLN A 154 10.37 -0.13 -9.19
CA GLN A 154 10.54 -0.88 -7.94
C GLN A 154 11.95 -0.72 -7.37
N ARG A 155 12.99 -0.80 -8.21
CA ARG A 155 14.38 -0.55 -7.77
C ARG A 155 14.57 0.86 -7.24
N SER A 156 13.98 1.87 -7.91
CA SER A 156 14.02 3.26 -7.45
C SER A 156 13.33 3.43 -6.09
N THR A 157 12.17 2.80 -5.93
CA THR A 157 11.38 2.79 -4.69
C THR A 157 12.13 2.10 -3.55
N LEU A 158 12.69 0.91 -3.78
CA LEU A 158 13.52 0.18 -2.82
C LEU A 158 14.74 1.00 -2.38
N LYS A 159 15.39 1.71 -3.32
CA LYS A 159 16.51 2.60 -2.99
C LYS A 159 16.06 3.79 -2.12
N GLY A 160 14.88 4.34 -2.39
CA GLY A 160 14.25 5.37 -1.56
C GLY A 160 13.89 4.87 -0.15
N THR A 161 13.35 3.66 -0.03
CA THR A 161 13.02 3.02 1.25
C THR A 161 14.27 2.70 2.05
N HIS A 162 15.33 2.20 1.42
CA HIS A 162 16.62 1.95 2.09
C HIS A 162 17.23 3.25 2.63
N LYS A 163 17.16 4.34 1.86
CA LYS A 163 17.60 5.67 2.32
C LYS A 163 16.79 6.14 3.53
N LYS A 164 15.45 6.04 3.46
CA LYS A 164 14.57 6.39 4.59
C LYS A 164 14.80 5.51 5.81
N MET A 165 15.05 4.21 5.62
CA MET A 165 15.37 3.29 6.71
C MET A 165 16.70 3.63 7.37
N LEU A 166 17.73 3.98 6.59
CA LEU A 166 19.01 4.46 7.11
C LEU A 166 18.85 5.78 7.89
N ASP A 167 18.04 6.70 7.36
CA ASP A 167 17.72 7.96 8.04
C ASP A 167 16.94 7.73 9.35
N VAL A 168 16.01 6.77 9.38
CA VAL A 168 15.28 6.35 10.59
C VAL A 168 16.20 5.64 11.58
N ALA A 169 17.10 4.78 11.12
CA ALA A 169 18.08 4.13 11.98
C ALA A 169 19.05 5.14 12.61
N ASN A 170 19.50 6.13 11.83
CA ASN A 170 20.30 7.26 12.33
C ASN A 170 19.51 8.11 13.35
N MET A 171 18.21 8.35 13.10
CA MET A 171 17.34 9.11 14.00
C MET A 171 17.01 8.34 15.29
N LEU A 172 16.86 7.01 15.24
CA LEU A 172 16.68 6.16 16.43
C LEU A 172 17.97 6.01 17.24
N GLY A 173 19.13 5.97 16.58
CA GLY A 173 20.45 6.04 17.24
C GLY A 173 20.66 7.35 18.00
N LEU A 174 20.18 8.46 17.44
CA LEU A 174 20.14 9.76 18.14
C LEU A 174 19.07 9.82 19.24
N SER A 175 17.93 9.16 19.08
CA SER A 175 16.86 9.14 20.10
C SER A 175 17.31 8.48 21.40
N ASN A 176 18.08 7.38 21.35
CA ASN A 176 18.62 6.74 22.55
C ASN A 176 19.70 7.59 23.24
N THR A 177 20.51 8.34 22.48
CA THR A 177 21.51 9.24 23.06
C THR A 177 20.87 10.50 23.67
N VAL A 178 19.84 11.08 23.03
CA VAL A 178 19.06 12.19 23.61
C VAL A 178 18.28 11.75 24.85
N MET A 179 17.65 10.58 24.85
CA MET A 179 16.97 10.01 26.02
C MET A 179 17.93 9.89 27.22
N ARG A 180 19.14 9.36 26.97
CA ARG A 180 20.19 9.19 28.00
C ARG A 180 20.77 10.52 28.49
N LEU A 181 20.83 11.54 27.63
CA LEU A 181 21.25 12.90 28.01
C LEU A 181 20.21 13.58 28.93
N ILE A 182 18.91 13.28 28.75
CA ILE A 182 17.84 13.80 29.61
C ILE A 182 17.87 13.14 30.99
N GLU A 183 18.01 11.81 31.06
CA GLU A 183 18.15 11.09 32.34
C GLU A 183 19.38 11.54 33.15
N ARG A 184 20.49 11.88 32.46
CA ARG A 184 21.70 12.39 33.12
C ARG A 184 21.49 13.78 33.72
N ARG A 185 20.69 14.65 33.10
CA ARG A 185 20.37 15.98 33.67
C ARG A 185 19.52 15.87 34.93
N ALA A 186 18.52 14.98 34.95
CA ALA A 186 17.66 14.77 36.11
C ALA A 186 18.43 14.18 37.32
N THR A 187 19.35 13.26 37.06
CA THR A 187 20.22 12.70 38.11
C THR A 187 21.22 13.72 38.63
N GLN A 188 21.83 14.52 37.75
CA GLN A 188 22.76 15.58 38.16
C GLN A 188 22.08 16.68 38.99
N ASP A 189 20.85 17.08 38.63
CA ASP A 189 20.07 18.05 39.38
C ASP A 189 19.75 17.56 40.80
N LYS A 190 19.41 16.26 40.94
CA LYS A 190 19.21 15.62 42.25
C LYS A 190 20.48 15.64 43.12
N PHE A 191 21.66 15.43 42.53
CA PHE A 191 22.92 15.51 43.27
C PHE A 191 23.25 16.95 43.71
N ILE A 192 23.01 17.94 42.84
CA ILE A 192 23.23 19.36 43.17
C ILE A 192 22.29 19.79 44.31
N MET A 193 21.02 19.38 44.28
CA MET A 193 20.04 19.65 45.33
C MET A 193 20.49 19.07 46.69
N ILE A 194 20.89 17.79 46.72
CA ILE A 194 21.35 17.13 47.95
C ILE A 194 22.64 17.78 48.49
N GLY A 195 23.57 18.11 47.60
CA GLY A 195 24.81 18.80 47.96
C GLY A 195 24.57 20.19 48.56
N GLY A 196 23.66 20.97 47.98
CA GLY A 196 23.26 22.28 48.49
C GLY A 196 22.64 22.20 49.89
N MET A 197 21.75 21.23 50.11
CA MET A 197 21.13 21.01 51.42
C MET A 197 22.17 20.68 52.49
N LEU A 198 23.08 19.74 52.23
CA LEU A 198 24.15 19.40 53.18
C LEU A 198 25.09 20.58 53.48
N LEU A 199 25.48 21.33 52.46
CA LEU A 199 26.34 22.51 52.62
C LEU A 199 25.69 23.54 53.55
N THR A 200 24.41 23.82 53.37
CA THR A 200 23.67 24.75 54.23
C THR A 200 23.57 24.25 55.67
N CYS A 201 23.33 22.95 55.89
CA CYS A 201 23.33 22.37 57.22
C CYS A 201 24.70 22.46 57.91
N VAL A 202 25.78 22.16 57.21
CA VAL A 202 27.15 22.24 57.76
C VAL A 202 27.52 23.69 58.09
N PHE A 203 27.17 24.63 57.22
CA PHE A 203 27.40 26.06 57.48
C PHE A 203 26.66 26.53 58.73
N MET A 204 25.36 26.18 58.86
CA MET A 204 24.56 26.53 60.03
C MET A 204 25.14 25.90 61.32
N PHE A 205 25.61 24.65 61.26
CA PHE A 205 26.27 23.98 62.38
C PHE A 205 27.58 24.66 62.79
N LEU A 206 28.43 25.03 61.83
CA LEU A 206 29.70 25.72 62.10
C LEU A 206 29.47 27.09 62.74
N VAL A 207 28.48 27.84 62.26
CA VAL A 207 28.10 29.13 62.84
C VAL A 207 27.67 28.95 64.30
N ILE A 208 26.82 27.96 64.61
CA ILE A 208 26.39 27.70 65.99
C ILE A 208 27.56 27.28 66.88
N ARG A 209 28.52 26.49 66.36
CA ARG A 209 29.65 25.97 67.13
C ARG A 209 30.74 27.01 67.43
N TYR A 210 30.92 27.99 66.53
CA TYR A 210 31.99 28.99 66.62
C TYR A 210 31.53 30.37 67.11
N LEU A 211 30.26 30.75 66.88
CA LEU A 211 29.69 32.01 67.37
C LEU A 211 28.76 31.84 68.58
N GLY A 212 28.41 30.61 68.96
CA GLY A 212 27.68 30.26 70.20
C GLY A 212 28.58 29.53 71.18
#